data_AF-A0A8D3X014-F1
#
_entry.id   AF-A0A8D3X014-F1
#
_cell.length_a   1.000
_cell.length_b   1.000
_cell.length_c   1.000
_cell.angle_alpha   90.00
_cell.angle_beta   90.00
_cell.angle_gamma   90.00
#
_symmetry.space_group_name_H-M   'P 1'
#
loop_
_entity.id
_entity.type
_entity.pdbx_description
1 polymer ?
#
loop_
_entity_poly.entity_id
_entity_poly.type
_entity_poly.pdbx_seq_one_letter_code
_entity_poly.pdbx_strand_id
1 'polypeptide(L)'
;MQSQMEAYKQIGREEQAIGTFTFHQLFDKTSGVEKEFSGGKYDLNLSFVYPDQKKLKLHAKEYKEWTNETWNALENLPKGTVSEVAISFDDTYSLKEVQQKMNAIDSRDFSTSWYALNTGNEQKTSTKDEPLIDLTSTFGFPEFLDLPYEHKENQTHSTSKSNVLGMMKLLADNEETVQKVRQLDHSDLLLKQRYSYVKKHGVGVYGVVITGPTKKLLKLKNDPSITYASLGDVELWNWFNRPSSGTLMNQ
;
A
#
# COMPACT_ATOMS: atom_id res chain seq x y z
N MET A 1 -3.82 30.40 6.51
CA MET A 1 -3.75 30.04 5.08
C MET A 1 -4.39 28.67 4.91
N GLN A 2 -5.03 28.41 3.77
CA GLN A 2 -5.58 27.09 3.43
C GLN A 2 -4.84 26.56 2.20
N SER A 3 -4.58 25.26 2.18
CA SER A 3 -4.03 24.55 1.02
C SER A 3 -4.80 23.25 0.82
N GLN A 4 -5.15 22.94 -0.42
CA GLN A 4 -5.88 21.74 -0.79
C GLN A 4 -4.98 20.79 -1.57
N MET A 5 -5.15 19.49 -1.31
CA MET A 5 -4.46 18.43 -2.02
C MET A 5 -5.47 17.35 -2.40
N GLU A 6 -5.52 16.99 -3.67
CA GLU A 6 -6.32 15.86 -4.14
C GLU A 6 -5.56 14.55 -3.87
N ALA A 7 -6.30 13.54 -3.45
CA ALA A 7 -5.80 12.20 -3.26
C ALA A 7 -6.23 11.32 -4.42
N TYR A 8 -5.28 10.53 -4.93
CA TYR A 8 -5.46 9.67 -6.08
C TYR A 8 -5.13 8.22 -5.72
N LYS A 9 -5.84 7.31 -6.37
CA LYS A 9 -5.55 5.87 -6.37
C LYS A 9 -5.23 5.43 -7.78
N GLN A 10 -4.20 4.60 -7.95
CA GLN A 10 -3.89 4.01 -9.25
C GLN A 10 -4.39 2.57 -9.33
N ILE A 11 -5.25 2.28 -10.30
CA ILE A 11 -5.66 0.92 -10.69
C ILE A 11 -5.34 0.75 -12.17
N GLY A 12 -4.44 -0.18 -12.46
CA GLY A 12 -3.93 -0.34 -13.81
C GLY A 12 -3.06 0.82 -14.26
N ARG A 13 -3.46 1.45 -15.37
CA ARG A 13 -2.82 2.68 -15.90
C ARG A 13 -3.65 3.94 -15.68
N GLU A 14 -4.75 3.85 -14.94
CA GLU A 14 -5.59 5.00 -14.62
C GLU A 14 -5.41 5.40 -13.16
N GLU A 15 -5.45 6.72 -12.95
CA GLU A 15 -5.56 7.33 -11.64
C GLU A 15 -6.99 7.82 -11.44
N GLN A 16 -7.54 7.53 -10.26
CA GLN A 16 -8.88 7.95 -9.85
C GLN A 16 -8.76 8.87 -8.64
N ALA A 17 -9.41 10.04 -8.71
CA ALA A 17 -9.52 10.93 -7.57
C ALA A 17 -10.43 10.28 -6.51
N ILE A 18 -9.89 10.04 -5.31
CA ILE A 18 -10.59 9.36 -4.21
C ILE A 18 -11.06 10.34 -3.13
N GLY A 19 -10.56 11.57 -3.16
CA GLY A 19 -10.96 12.61 -2.24
C GLY A 19 -10.00 13.79 -2.19
N THR A 20 -10.26 14.71 -1.27
CA THR A 20 -9.49 15.93 -1.07
C THR A 20 -9.13 16.09 0.40
N PHE A 21 -7.89 16.53 0.65
CA PHE A 21 -7.39 16.94 1.95
C PHE A 21 -7.25 18.46 1.98
N THR A 22 -7.94 19.12 2.92
CA THR A 22 -7.83 20.57 3.13
C THR A 22 -7.03 20.82 4.40
N PHE A 23 -5.84 21.40 4.24
CA PHE A 23 -4.94 21.75 5.33
C PHE A 23 -5.14 23.20 5.75
N HIS A 24 -5.37 23.39 7.04
CA HIS A 24 -5.43 24.69 7.68
C HIS A 24 -4.10 25.01 8.34
N GLN A 25 -3.56 26.20 8.07
CA GLN A 25 -2.26 26.63 8.58
C GLN A 25 -2.38 27.92 9.38
N LEU A 26 -1.73 27.94 10.55
CA LEU A 26 -1.47 29.12 11.37
C LEU A 26 0.06 29.29 11.45
N PHE A 27 0.57 30.36 10.83
CA PHE A 27 2.00 30.53 10.56
C PHE A 27 2.57 29.33 9.80
N ASP A 28 3.62 28.71 10.32
CA ASP A 28 4.33 27.56 9.77
C ASP A 28 3.77 26.21 10.25
N LYS A 29 2.67 26.21 11.02
CA LYS A 29 2.09 24.99 11.61
C LYS A 29 0.75 24.63 11.01
N THR A 30 0.54 23.33 10.78
CA THR A 30 -0.78 22.77 10.47
C THR A 30 -1.66 22.84 11.73
N SER A 31 -2.74 23.62 11.67
CA SER A 31 -3.71 23.72 12.77
C SER A 31 -4.82 22.68 12.68
N GLY A 32 -5.17 22.23 11.47
CA GLY A 32 -6.20 21.23 11.24
C GLY A 32 -6.16 20.64 9.83
N VAL A 33 -6.76 19.46 9.68
CA VAL A 33 -6.87 18.75 8.40
C VAL A 33 -8.30 18.22 8.24
N GLU A 34 -8.97 18.67 7.18
CA GLU A 34 -10.27 18.16 6.76
C GLU A 34 -10.09 17.16 5.62
N LYS A 35 -10.97 16.16 5.56
CA LYS A 35 -10.94 15.09 4.56
C LYS A 35 -12.31 14.95 3.94
N GLU A 36 -12.37 14.98 2.63
CA GLU A 36 -13.60 14.75 1.87
C GLU A 36 -13.35 13.61 0.90
N PHE A 37 -13.92 12.44 1.17
CA PHE A 37 -13.79 11.28 0.29
C PHE A 37 -15.01 11.13 -0.61
N SER A 38 -14.80 10.62 -1.82
CA SER A 38 -15.88 10.27 -2.76
C SER A 38 -16.84 9.28 -2.10
N GLY A 39 -18.10 9.68 -1.88
CA GLY A 39 -19.10 8.86 -1.18
C GLY A 39 -19.08 8.94 0.36
N GLY A 40 -18.33 9.88 0.93
CA GLY A 40 -18.31 10.18 2.37
C GLY A 40 -17.38 9.29 3.21
N LYS A 41 -16.94 8.16 2.66
CA LYS A 41 -15.89 7.30 3.22
C LYS A 41 -15.05 6.72 2.08
N TYR A 42 -13.80 6.35 2.40
CA TYR A 42 -12.97 5.59 1.49
C TYR A 42 -12.71 4.20 2.08
N ASP A 43 -13.34 3.19 1.47
CA ASP A 43 -13.25 1.81 1.93
C ASP A 43 -12.12 1.10 1.20
N LEU A 44 -11.02 0.86 1.93
CA LEU A 44 -9.88 0.12 1.42
C LEU A 44 -10.10 -1.35 1.72
N ASN A 45 -10.74 -2.07 0.79
CA ASN A 45 -10.99 -3.52 0.85
C ASN A 45 -9.71 -4.38 0.71
N LEU A 46 -8.59 -3.88 1.23
CA LEU A 46 -7.28 -4.53 1.18
C LEU A 46 -6.79 -4.81 2.59
N SER A 47 -6.26 -6.00 2.78
CA SER A 47 -5.71 -6.44 4.05
C SER A 47 -4.45 -7.27 3.86
N PHE A 48 -3.66 -7.36 4.92
CA PHE A 48 -2.46 -8.17 4.98
C PHE A 48 -2.48 -9.11 6.19
N VAL A 49 -1.67 -10.16 6.07
CA VAL A 49 -1.25 -11.02 7.17
C VAL A 49 0.21 -10.72 7.48
N TYR A 50 0.53 -10.48 8.74
CA TYR A 50 1.92 -10.34 9.18
C TYR A 50 2.59 -11.73 9.29
N PRO A 51 3.84 -11.92 8.84
CA PRO A 51 4.50 -13.22 8.76
C PRO A 51 5.02 -13.73 10.11
N ASP A 52 4.15 -13.79 11.12
CA ASP A 52 4.42 -14.45 12.40
C ASP A 52 4.17 -15.95 12.28
N GLN A 53 5.23 -16.76 12.33
CA GLN A 53 5.16 -18.20 12.12
C GLN A 53 4.20 -18.95 13.06
N LYS A 54 3.95 -18.42 14.28
CA LYS A 54 2.98 -19.03 15.19
C LYS A 54 1.56 -18.72 14.74
N LYS A 55 1.28 -17.48 14.35
CA LYS A 55 -0.04 -17.06 13.85
C LYS A 55 -0.36 -17.66 12.48
N LEU A 56 0.61 -17.72 11.58
CA LEU A 56 0.48 -18.40 10.28
C LEU A 56 0.05 -19.85 10.45
N LYS A 57 0.60 -20.56 11.44
CA LYS A 57 0.18 -21.94 11.76
C LYS A 57 -1.18 -22.00 12.45
N LEU A 58 -1.47 -21.04 13.33
CA LEU A 58 -2.72 -21.00 14.08
C LEU A 58 -3.93 -20.77 13.17
N HIS A 59 -3.82 -19.86 12.20
CA HIS A 59 -4.90 -19.44 11.30
C HIS A 59 -4.74 -19.97 9.88
N ALA A 60 -3.95 -21.04 9.70
CA ALA A 60 -3.61 -21.57 8.38
C ALA A 60 -4.84 -21.95 7.54
N LYS A 61 -5.93 -22.38 8.18
CA LYS A 61 -7.16 -22.78 7.48
C LYS A 61 -7.92 -21.56 7.00
N GLU A 62 -8.10 -20.58 7.87
CA GLU A 62 -8.82 -19.33 7.62
C GLU A 62 -8.13 -18.52 6.53
N TYR A 63 -6.80 -18.34 6.62
CA TYR A 63 -6.05 -17.64 5.57
C TYR A 63 -6.16 -18.34 4.21
N LYS A 64 -6.12 -19.68 4.19
CA LYS A 64 -6.28 -20.45 2.96
C LYS A 64 -7.68 -20.30 2.38
N GLU A 65 -8.72 -20.29 3.22
CA GLU A 65 -10.11 -20.12 2.82
C GLU A 65 -10.33 -18.74 2.19
N TRP A 66 -10.00 -17.66 2.90
CA TRP A 66 -10.15 -16.28 2.39
C TRP A 66 -9.31 -16.01 1.13
N THR A 67 -8.11 -16.58 1.07
CA THR A 67 -7.26 -16.50 -0.13
C THR A 67 -7.89 -17.23 -1.32
N ASN A 68 -8.50 -18.39 -1.10
CA ASN A 68 -9.21 -19.10 -2.16
C ASN A 68 -10.44 -18.35 -2.62
N GLU A 69 -11.18 -17.66 -1.74
CA GLU A 69 -12.29 -16.80 -2.11
C GLU A 69 -11.82 -15.67 -3.05
N THR A 70 -10.72 -15.00 -2.71
CA THR A 70 -10.07 -13.99 -3.57
C THR A 70 -9.70 -14.55 -4.94
N TRP A 71 -9.04 -15.71 -4.99
CA TRP A 71 -8.67 -16.33 -6.26
C TRP A 71 -9.89 -16.76 -7.09
N ASN A 72 -10.91 -17.32 -6.44
CA ASN A 72 -12.17 -17.70 -7.08
C ASN A 72 -12.88 -16.47 -7.66
N ALA A 73 -12.86 -15.34 -6.97
CA ALA A 73 -13.41 -14.09 -7.49
C ALA A 73 -12.66 -13.65 -8.77
N LEU A 74 -11.33 -13.61 -8.74
CA LEU A 74 -10.49 -13.28 -9.91
C LEU A 74 -10.70 -14.26 -11.09
N GLU A 75 -10.96 -15.54 -10.81
CA GLU A 75 -11.30 -16.56 -11.82
C GLU A 75 -12.66 -16.29 -12.49
N ASN A 76 -13.65 -15.82 -11.73
CA ASN A 76 -15.00 -15.52 -12.23
C ASN A 76 -15.12 -14.17 -12.94
N LEU A 77 -14.27 -13.19 -12.62
CA LEU A 77 -14.24 -11.90 -13.30
C LEU A 77 -14.00 -12.06 -14.82
N PRO A 78 -14.66 -11.28 -15.70
CA PRO A 78 -14.52 -11.45 -17.14
C PRO A 78 -13.11 -11.08 -17.63
N LYS A 79 -12.72 -11.60 -18.80
CA LYS A 79 -11.54 -11.06 -19.51
C LYS A 79 -11.79 -9.58 -19.85
N GLY A 80 -10.72 -8.80 -19.99
CA GLY A 80 -10.85 -7.35 -20.23
C GLY A 80 -11.09 -6.55 -18.95
N THR A 81 -10.65 -7.07 -17.80
CA THR A 81 -10.64 -6.39 -16.52
C THR A 81 -9.22 -6.25 -16.00
N VAL A 82 -9.02 -5.23 -15.16
CA VAL A 82 -7.81 -4.98 -14.40
C VAL A 82 -8.21 -5.01 -12.93
N SER A 83 -7.46 -5.74 -12.11
CA SER A 83 -7.75 -5.86 -10.68
C SER A 83 -6.59 -5.34 -9.84
N GLU A 84 -6.92 -4.86 -8.66
CA GLU A 84 -5.99 -4.59 -7.58
C GLU A 84 -6.05 -5.74 -6.56
N VAL A 85 -4.88 -6.21 -6.11
CA VAL A 85 -4.77 -7.30 -5.14
C VAL A 85 -3.68 -6.94 -4.13
N ALA A 86 -3.97 -7.09 -2.84
CA ALA A 86 -2.93 -7.13 -1.82
C ALA A 86 -2.51 -8.59 -1.61
N ILE A 87 -1.20 -8.84 -1.63
CA ILE A 87 -0.61 -10.15 -1.32
C ILE A 87 0.27 -10.01 -0.08
N SER A 88 0.17 -10.99 0.82
CA SER A 88 1.03 -11.11 2.00
C SER A 88 2.01 -12.25 1.80
N PHE A 89 3.22 -12.02 2.25
CA PHE A 89 4.31 -12.97 2.13
C PHE A 89 4.43 -13.90 3.35
N ASP A 90 5.19 -14.98 3.20
CA ASP A 90 5.52 -15.94 4.25
C ASP A 90 6.62 -15.49 5.22
N ASP A 91 7.40 -14.49 4.79
CA ASP A 91 8.43 -13.83 5.58
C ASP A 91 8.55 -12.35 5.15
N THR A 92 9.39 -11.61 5.85
CA THR A 92 9.82 -10.28 5.45
C THR A 92 10.96 -10.38 4.45
N TYR A 93 10.80 -9.71 3.31
CA TYR A 93 11.76 -9.70 2.22
C TYR A 93 12.36 -8.31 2.03
N SER A 94 13.62 -8.23 1.61
CA SER A 94 14.21 -6.95 1.20
C SER A 94 13.58 -6.45 -0.11
N LEU A 95 13.67 -5.14 -0.38
CA LEU A 95 13.16 -4.55 -1.63
C LEU A 95 13.67 -5.27 -2.89
N LYS A 96 14.95 -5.71 -2.87
CA LYS A 96 15.56 -6.43 -3.99
C LYS A 96 14.94 -7.82 -4.17
N GLU A 97 14.68 -8.54 -3.09
CA GLU A 97 14.05 -9.86 -3.15
C GLU A 97 12.61 -9.78 -3.61
N VAL A 98 11.85 -8.78 -3.12
CA VAL A 98 10.49 -8.50 -3.61
C VAL A 98 10.52 -8.19 -5.10
N GLN A 99 11.40 -7.29 -5.55
CA GLN A 99 11.54 -6.97 -6.97
C GLN A 99 11.89 -8.21 -7.81
N GLN A 100 12.78 -9.08 -7.33
CA GLN A 100 13.13 -10.33 -8.00
C GLN A 100 11.93 -11.29 -8.10
N LYS A 101 11.15 -11.44 -7.03
CA LYS A 101 9.91 -12.23 -7.03
C LYS A 101 8.90 -11.68 -8.03
N MET A 102 8.66 -10.37 -7.99
CA MET A 102 7.74 -9.72 -8.93
C MET A 102 8.21 -9.86 -10.38
N ASN A 103 9.51 -9.72 -10.65
CA ASN A 103 10.05 -9.88 -12.01
C ASN A 103 9.95 -11.32 -12.53
N ALA A 104 10.05 -12.32 -11.65
CA ALA A 104 9.94 -13.73 -12.04
C ALA A 104 8.55 -14.08 -12.61
N ILE A 105 7.53 -13.27 -12.34
CA ILE A 105 6.13 -13.55 -12.69
C ILE A 105 5.73 -12.81 -14.00
N ASP A 106 6.72 -12.26 -14.72
CA ASP A 106 6.67 -11.31 -15.85
C ASP A 106 6.26 -9.90 -15.40
N SER A 107 7.26 -9.04 -15.17
CA SER A 107 7.08 -7.66 -14.70
C SER A 107 6.28 -6.76 -15.65
N ARG A 108 5.90 -7.23 -16.84
CA ARG A 108 5.01 -6.50 -17.77
C ARG A 108 3.54 -6.79 -17.51
N ASP A 109 3.24 -7.85 -16.76
CA ASP A 109 1.89 -8.32 -16.50
C ASP A 109 1.24 -7.63 -15.29
N PHE A 110 1.99 -6.94 -14.44
CA PHE A 110 1.46 -6.20 -13.29
C PHE A 110 2.44 -5.11 -12.84
N SER A 111 1.93 -4.15 -12.09
CA SER A 111 2.69 -3.08 -11.42
C SER A 111 2.49 -3.19 -9.92
N THR A 112 3.50 -2.84 -9.14
CA THR A 112 3.37 -2.77 -7.69
C THR A 112 3.01 -1.34 -7.30
N SER A 113 1.84 -1.11 -6.71
CA SER A 113 1.44 0.24 -6.32
C SER A 113 1.98 0.60 -4.93
N TRP A 114 2.13 -0.39 -4.04
CA TRP A 114 2.42 -0.15 -2.64
C TRP A 114 3.10 -1.33 -1.94
N TYR A 115 3.90 -1.05 -0.91
CA TYR A 115 4.67 -2.02 -0.14
C TYR A 115 4.32 -1.92 1.35
N ALA A 116 3.92 -3.05 1.96
CA ALA A 116 3.67 -3.17 3.40
C ALA A 116 5.01 -3.30 4.15
N LEU A 117 5.37 -2.29 4.92
CA LEU A 117 6.67 -2.19 5.60
C LEU A 117 6.60 -2.87 6.97
N ASN A 118 7.55 -3.75 7.25
CA ASN A 118 7.73 -4.28 8.60
C ASN A 118 8.37 -3.22 9.50
N THR A 119 7.56 -2.64 10.40
CA THR A 119 8.04 -1.68 11.41
C THR A 119 8.09 -2.28 12.82
N GLY A 120 7.79 -3.58 12.94
CA GLY A 120 7.68 -4.30 14.22
C GLY A 120 6.41 -4.01 15.00
N ASN A 121 5.60 -3.02 14.60
CA ASN A 121 4.33 -2.73 15.27
C ASN A 121 3.16 -3.52 14.68
N GLU A 122 3.22 -3.85 13.39
CA GLU A 122 2.21 -4.65 12.67
C GLU A 122 1.98 -6.01 13.35
N GLN A 123 3.04 -6.60 13.91
CA GLN A 123 2.97 -7.85 14.68
C GLN A 123 2.04 -7.73 15.91
N LYS A 124 1.92 -6.54 16.50
CA LYS A 124 1.08 -6.28 17.68
C LYS A 124 -0.36 -5.99 17.28
N THR A 125 -0.56 -5.35 16.11
CA THR A 125 -1.89 -5.04 15.57
C THR A 125 -2.65 -6.29 15.18
N SER A 126 -1.97 -7.27 14.57
CA SER A 126 -2.54 -8.60 14.35
C SER A 126 -2.71 -9.29 15.71
N THR A 127 -3.93 -9.58 16.14
CA THR A 127 -4.19 -10.32 17.39
C THR A 127 -4.52 -11.78 17.09
N LYS A 128 -4.80 -12.55 18.14
CA LYS A 128 -5.28 -13.94 17.97
C LYS A 128 -6.68 -13.99 17.37
N ASP A 129 -7.53 -13.02 17.71
CA ASP A 129 -8.93 -13.02 17.29
C ASP A 129 -9.14 -12.18 16.02
N GLU A 130 -8.24 -11.22 15.77
CA GLU A 130 -8.24 -10.34 14.60
C GLU A 130 -6.89 -10.47 13.86
N PRO A 131 -6.73 -11.51 13.03
CA PRO A 131 -5.43 -11.84 12.47
C PRO A 131 -5.04 -10.98 11.25
N LEU A 132 -6.01 -10.34 10.59
CA LEU A 132 -5.83 -9.48 9.43
C LEU A 132 -5.51 -8.05 9.85
N ILE A 133 -4.66 -7.38 9.07
CA ILE A 133 -4.34 -5.96 9.24
C ILE A 133 -4.82 -5.24 8.00
N ASP A 134 -5.79 -4.35 8.12
CA ASP A 134 -6.26 -3.57 6.99
C ASP A 134 -5.19 -2.59 6.49
N LEU A 135 -5.33 -2.12 5.24
CA LEU A 135 -4.36 -1.22 4.62
C LEU A 135 -4.22 0.11 5.37
N THR A 136 -5.29 0.61 6.00
CA THR A 136 -5.25 1.87 6.77
C THR A 136 -4.43 1.72 8.05
N SER A 137 -4.47 0.55 8.68
CA SER A 137 -3.68 0.21 9.88
C SER A 137 -2.25 -0.25 9.57
N THR A 138 -1.95 -0.49 8.29
CA THR A 138 -0.61 -0.91 7.85
C THR A 138 0.29 0.28 7.56
N PHE A 139 1.56 0.22 8.02
CA PHE A 139 2.56 1.19 7.62
C PHE A 139 3.27 0.71 6.34
N GLY A 140 3.49 1.61 5.37
CA GLY A 140 4.09 1.23 4.11
C GLY A 140 4.48 2.42 3.25
N PHE A 141 4.77 2.16 1.97
CA PHE A 141 5.26 3.18 1.03
C PHE A 141 4.91 2.80 -0.43
N PRO A 142 4.74 3.79 -1.32
CA PRO A 142 4.48 3.55 -2.74
C PRO A 142 5.73 3.02 -3.46
N GLU A 143 5.55 2.43 -4.66
CA GLU A 143 6.68 2.05 -5.53
C GLU A 143 7.58 3.23 -5.91
N PHE A 144 6.96 4.39 -6.13
CA PHE A 144 7.64 5.63 -6.46
C PHE A 144 7.51 6.60 -5.28
N LEU A 145 8.57 6.70 -4.50
CA LEU A 145 8.66 7.59 -3.35
C LEU A 145 9.65 8.71 -3.66
N ASP A 146 9.13 9.87 -4.03
CA ASP A 146 9.92 11.08 -4.23
C ASP A 146 9.91 11.92 -2.96
N LEU A 147 11.10 12.24 -2.43
CA LEU A 147 11.25 13.04 -1.22
C LEU A 147 11.78 14.43 -1.57
N PRO A 148 11.13 15.51 -1.08
CA PRO A 148 11.42 16.88 -1.52
C PRO A 148 12.82 17.39 -1.17
N TYR A 149 13.61 16.64 -0.40
CA TYR A 149 14.94 17.04 0.08
C TYR A 149 16.07 16.13 -0.42
N GLU A 150 15.79 15.10 -1.21
CA GLU A 150 16.81 14.22 -1.79
C GLU A 150 17.07 14.55 -3.27
N HIS A 151 17.79 15.65 -3.54
CA HIS A 151 18.38 15.86 -4.87
C HIS A 151 19.54 14.87 -5.07
N LYS A 152 19.28 13.74 -5.74
CA LYS A 152 20.32 12.91 -6.34
C LYS A 152 20.09 12.79 -7.84
N GLU A 153 21.10 13.19 -8.61
CA GLU A 153 21.14 13.25 -10.09
C GLU A 153 20.83 11.94 -10.83
N ASN A 154 20.71 10.81 -10.13
CA ASN A 154 20.46 9.50 -10.73
C ASN A 154 19.17 8.90 -10.17
N GLN A 155 18.01 9.40 -10.62
CA GLN A 155 16.71 8.83 -10.29
C GLN A 155 16.57 7.45 -10.96
N THR A 156 16.94 6.39 -10.23
CA THR A 156 16.34 5.08 -10.46
C THR A 156 14.85 5.21 -10.23
N HIS A 157 14.03 4.76 -11.19
CA HIS A 157 12.56 4.84 -11.17
C HIS A 157 11.92 3.92 -10.12
N SER A 158 12.54 3.69 -8.96
CA SER A 158 12.01 2.79 -7.94
C SER A 158 12.52 3.19 -6.56
N THR A 159 11.66 3.09 -5.55
CA THR A 159 11.99 3.40 -4.17
C THR A 159 13.18 2.59 -3.66
N SER A 160 14.21 3.27 -3.16
CA SER A 160 15.38 2.65 -2.55
C SER A 160 15.29 2.59 -1.03
N LYS A 161 16.19 1.81 -0.39
CA LYS A 161 16.27 1.74 1.07
C LYS A 161 16.49 3.10 1.73
N SER A 162 17.27 3.99 1.12
CA SER A 162 17.50 5.32 1.67
C SER A 162 16.26 6.20 1.58
N ASN A 163 15.48 6.10 0.50
CA ASN A 163 14.22 6.84 0.38
C ASN A 163 13.24 6.41 1.48
N VAL A 164 13.09 5.10 1.74
CA VAL A 164 12.22 4.62 2.83
C VAL A 164 12.69 5.15 4.19
N LEU A 165 13.99 5.10 4.49
CA LEU A 165 14.52 5.63 5.75
C LEU A 165 14.37 7.14 5.86
N GLY A 166 14.52 7.88 4.75
CA GLY A 166 14.29 9.32 4.67
C GLY A 166 12.84 9.68 4.96
N MET A 167 11.90 8.96 4.35
CA MET A 167 10.46 9.13 4.59
C MET A 167 10.12 8.85 6.05
N MET A 168 10.60 7.73 6.62
CA MET A 168 10.32 7.41 8.00
C MET A 168 10.89 8.44 8.97
N LYS A 169 12.10 8.96 8.70
CA LYS A 169 12.67 10.05 9.47
C LYS A 169 11.82 11.32 9.36
N LEU A 170 11.42 11.70 8.15
CA LEU A 170 10.57 12.87 7.92
C LEU A 170 9.24 12.77 8.69
N LEU A 171 8.58 11.61 8.63
CA LEU A 171 7.34 11.36 9.35
C LEU A 171 7.55 11.40 10.87
N ALA A 172 8.63 10.80 11.38
CA ALA A 172 8.96 10.79 12.80
C ALA A 172 9.34 12.19 13.34
N ASP A 173 10.00 13.02 12.52
CA ASP A 173 10.35 14.40 12.87
C ASP A 173 9.11 15.32 12.85
N ASN A 174 8.05 14.94 12.14
CA ASN A 174 6.81 15.73 11.94
C ASN A 174 5.55 15.05 12.53
N GLU A 175 5.71 14.32 13.63
CA GLU A 175 4.67 13.45 14.20
C GLU A 175 3.34 14.16 14.53
N GLU A 176 3.39 15.41 14.98
CA GLU A 176 2.17 16.22 15.26
C GLU A 176 1.34 16.47 14.00
N THR A 177 1.98 16.72 12.86
CA THR A 177 1.29 16.90 11.59
C THR A 177 0.71 15.57 11.11
N VAL A 178 1.48 14.49 11.23
CA VAL A 178 1.02 13.14 10.86
C VAL A 178 -0.20 12.74 11.68
N GLN A 179 -0.26 13.11 12.96
CA GLN A 179 -1.45 12.88 13.80
C GLN A 179 -2.70 13.57 13.30
N LYS A 180 -2.59 14.85 12.95
CA LYS A 180 -3.73 15.60 12.43
C LYS A 180 -4.21 15.02 11.10
N VAL A 181 -3.29 14.60 10.24
CA VAL A 181 -3.61 13.93 8.97
C VAL A 181 -4.24 12.56 9.20
N ARG A 182 -3.67 11.75 10.08
CA ARG A 182 -4.13 10.38 10.33
C ARG A 182 -5.38 10.32 11.22
N GLN A 183 -5.63 11.36 12.01
CA GLN A 183 -6.63 11.40 13.07
C GLN A 183 -6.50 10.19 14.00
N LEU A 184 -5.25 9.86 14.37
CA LEU A 184 -4.88 8.77 15.27
C LEU A 184 -4.14 9.33 16.49
N ASP A 185 -4.24 8.63 17.61
CA ASP A 185 -3.53 8.97 18.84
C ASP A 185 -2.03 8.64 18.75
N HIS A 186 -1.21 9.32 19.56
CA HIS A 186 0.25 9.07 19.67
C HIS A 186 0.59 7.59 19.93
N SER A 187 -0.22 6.91 20.75
CA SER A 187 -0.02 5.51 21.13
C SER A 187 -0.12 4.54 19.96
N ASP A 188 -0.83 4.92 18.91
CA ASP A 188 -1.08 4.05 17.74
C ASP A 188 -0.08 4.31 16.61
N LEU A 189 0.39 5.57 16.52
CA LEU A 189 1.34 6.00 15.49
C LEU A 189 2.77 5.53 15.77
N LEU A 190 3.31 5.80 16.96
CA LEU A 190 4.64 5.36 17.41
C LEU A 190 5.77 5.61 16.37
N LEU A 191 5.75 6.73 15.66
CA LEU A 191 6.59 6.93 14.46
C LEU A 191 8.08 6.87 14.74
N LYS A 192 8.52 7.41 15.88
CA LYS A 192 9.93 7.35 16.32
C LYS A 192 10.39 5.91 16.62
N GLN A 193 9.50 5.09 17.19
CA GLN A 193 9.80 3.69 17.48
C GLN A 193 9.87 2.87 16.20
N ARG A 194 8.90 3.06 15.30
CA ARG A 194 8.86 2.44 13.97
C ARG A 194 10.11 2.80 13.16
N TYR A 195 10.49 4.08 13.12
CA TYR A 195 11.73 4.53 12.47
C TYR A 195 12.98 3.86 13.06
N SER A 196 13.08 3.81 14.40
CA SER A 196 14.20 3.17 15.09
C SER A 196 14.30 1.68 14.79
N TYR A 197 13.15 0.98 14.71
CA TYR A 197 13.08 -0.42 14.34
C TYR A 197 13.62 -0.65 12.92
N VAL A 198 13.09 0.07 11.92
CA VAL A 198 13.50 -0.11 10.52
C VAL A 198 14.96 0.29 10.31
N LYS A 199 15.44 1.32 11.01
CA LYS A 199 16.88 1.69 10.97
C LYS A 199 17.78 0.57 11.51
N LYS A 200 17.34 -0.16 12.54
CA LYS A 200 18.09 -1.25 13.18
C LYS A 200 18.01 -2.57 12.39
N HIS A 201 16.81 -2.92 11.92
CA HIS A 201 16.51 -4.22 11.30
C HIS A 201 16.57 -4.20 9.77
N GLY A 202 16.67 -3.01 9.17
CA GLY A 202 16.62 -2.82 7.72
C GLY A 202 15.20 -2.70 7.19
N VAL A 203 15.10 -2.31 5.92
CA VAL A 203 13.82 -2.21 5.20
C VAL A 203 13.38 -3.61 4.76
N GLY A 204 12.47 -4.19 5.54
CA GLY A 204 11.80 -5.46 5.24
C GLY A 204 10.34 -5.22 4.85
N VAL A 205 9.89 -5.88 3.79
CA VAL A 205 8.54 -5.81 3.24
C VAL A 205 7.87 -7.16 3.45
N TYR A 206 6.65 -7.16 3.95
CA TYR A 206 5.91 -8.39 4.22
C TYR A 206 4.66 -8.58 3.36
N GLY A 207 4.37 -7.61 2.50
CA GLY A 207 3.28 -7.69 1.53
C GLY A 207 3.37 -6.56 0.53
N VAL A 208 2.64 -6.70 -0.57
CA VAL A 208 2.55 -5.67 -1.61
C VAL A 208 1.12 -5.55 -2.13
N VAL A 209 0.75 -4.34 -2.55
CA VAL A 209 -0.42 -4.12 -3.39
C VAL A 209 0.05 -4.08 -4.84
N ILE A 210 -0.58 -4.87 -5.68
CA ILE A 210 -0.29 -4.97 -7.10
C ILE A 210 -1.55 -4.73 -7.91
N THR A 211 -1.36 -4.25 -9.13
CA THR A 211 -2.43 -4.10 -10.11
C THR A 211 -2.01 -4.66 -11.46
N GLY A 212 -2.94 -5.29 -12.17
CA GLY A 212 -2.67 -5.84 -13.50
C GLY A 212 -3.91 -6.50 -14.11
N PRO A 213 -3.83 -6.95 -15.38
CA PRO A 213 -4.87 -7.74 -16.01
C PRO A 213 -5.28 -8.90 -15.11
N THR A 214 -6.56 -8.98 -14.77
CA THR A 214 -7.10 -9.91 -13.77
C THR A 214 -6.66 -11.36 -14.01
N LYS A 215 -6.67 -11.81 -15.26
CA LYS A 215 -6.28 -13.18 -15.62
C LYS A 215 -4.78 -13.45 -15.51
N LYS A 216 -3.94 -12.41 -15.54
CA LYS A 216 -2.50 -12.55 -15.33
C LYS A 216 -2.16 -12.69 -13.84
N LEU A 217 -2.89 -11.99 -12.97
CA LEU A 217 -2.70 -12.08 -11.51
C LEU A 217 -2.91 -13.51 -10.98
N LEU A 218 -3.73 -14.33 -11.64
CA LEU A 218 -3.94 -15.75 -11.28
C LEU A 218 -2.65 -16.60 -11.33
N LYS A 219 -1.60 -16.13 -12.00
CA LYS A 219 -0.28 -16.79 -11.97
C LYS A 219 0.31 -16.85 -10.54
N LEU A 220 -0.09 -15.93 -9.67
CA LEU A 220 0.36 -15.82 -8.28
C LEU A 220 -0.27 -16.84 -7.34
N LYS A 221 -1.41 -17.44 -7.75
CA LYS A 221 -2.21 -18.35 -6.90
C LYS A 221 -1.41 -19.49 -6.27
N ASN A 222 -0.39 -19.97 -6.98
CA ASN A 222 0.42 -21.13 -6.57
C ASN A 222 1.84 -20.74 -6.10
N ASP A 223 2.13 -19.45 -5.91
CA ASP A 223 3.43 -19.03 -5.38
C ASP A 223 3.54 -19.42 -3.91
N PRO A 224 4.52 -20.26 -3.52
CA PRO A 224 4.63 -20.76 -2.15
C PRO A 224 5.00 -19.68 -1.14
N SER A 225 5.52 -18.53 -1.59
CA SER A 225 5.83 -17.41 -0.71
C SER A 225 4.64 -16.51 -0.40
N ILE A 226 3.48 -16.75 -1.02
CA ILE A 226 2.25 -15.99 -0.74
C ILE A 226 1.42 -16.78 0.28
N THR A 227 1.17 -16.16 1.43
CA THR A 227 0.36 -16.76 2.52
C THR A 227 -1.08 -16.30 2.52
N TYR A 228 -1.33 -15.11 1.99
CA TYR A 228 -2.65 -14.51 1.96
C TYR A 228 -2.82 -13.56 0.76
N ALA A 229 -4.03 -13.48 0.22
CA ALA A 229 -4.40 -12.48 -0.77
C ALA A 229 -5.79 -11.90 -0.51
N SER A 230 -5.97 -10.59 -0.74
CA SER A 230 -7.25 -9.90 -0.71
C SER A 230 -7.49 -9.11 -1.99
N LEU A 231 -8.70 -9.21 -2.55
CA LEU A 231 -9.13 -8.46 -3.73
C LEU A 231 -9.56 -7.05 -3.36
N GLY A 232 -8.95 -6.05 -3.99
CA GLY A 232 -9.38 -4.65 -3.93
C GLY A 232 -10.34 -4.31 -5.07
N ASP A 233 -10.11 -3.14 -5.67
CA ASP A 233 -10.98 -2.65 -6.74
C ASP A 233 -10.72 -3.37 -8.08
N VAL A 234 -11.75 -3.34 -8.93
CA VAL A 234 -11.74 -3.95 -10.26
C VAL A 234 -12.26 -2.96 -11.27
N GLU A 235 -11.45 -2.71 -12.29
CA GLU A 235 -11.76 -1.78 -13.36
C GLU A 235 -11.90 -2.51 -14.71
N LEU A 236 -12.58 -1.84 -15.64
CA LEU A 236 -12.54 -2.25 -17.04
C LEU A 236 -11.12 -2.12 -17.61
N TRP A 237 -10.87 -2.78 -18.74
CA TRP A 237 -9.56 -2.82 -19.35
C TRP A 237 -8.97 -1.43 -19.54
N ASN A 238 -7.93 -1.12 -18.77
CA ASN A 238 -7.14 0.10 -18.89
C ASN A 238 -5.62 -0.19 -18.96
N TRP A 239 -5.23 -1.45 -19.20
CA TRP A 239 -3.83 -1.88 -19.28
C TRP A 239 -3.20 -1.54 -20.65
N PHE A 240 -3.25 -0.26 -21.03
CA PHE A 240 -2.72 0.30 -22.27
C PHE A 240 -2.40 1.78 -22.11
N ASN A 241 -1.59 2.35 -23.02
CA ASN A 241 -1.29 3.78 -23.03
C ASN A 241 -2.36 4.53 -23.82
N ARG A 242 -3.01 5.51 -23.19
CA ARG A 242 -3.88 6.47 -23.89
C ARG A 242 -3.04 7.67 -24.35
N PRO A 243 -2.88 7.90 -25.67
CA PRO A 243 -2.09 9.04 -26.16
C PRO A 243 -2.80 10.39 -25.97
N SER A 244 -4.10 10.39 -25.67
CA SER A 244 -4.91 11.59 -25.43
C SER A 244 -6.06 11.28 -24.48
N SER A 245 -6.41 12.24 -23.63
CA SER A 245 -7.65 12.27 -22.84
C SER A 245 -8.26 13.67 -22.90
N GLY A 246 -9.56 13.77 -22.60
CA GLY A 246 -10.26 15.04 -22.48
C GLY A 246 -11.10 15.03 -21.20
N THR A 247 -10.97 16.09 -20.41
CA THR A 247 -11.75 16.29 -19.19
C THR A 247 -12.63 17.52 -19.39
N LEU A 248 -13.94 17.35 -19.24
CA LEU A 248 -14.87 18.48 -19.15
C LEU A 248 -14.98 18.86 -17.68
N MET A 249 -14.51 20.06 -17.33
CA MET A 249 -14.72 20.61 -15.99
C MET A 249 -16.10 21.27 -15.96
N ASN A 250 -16.88 21.01 -14.90
CA ASN A 250 -18.08 21.79 -14.64
C ASN A 250 -17.65 23.23 -14.30
N GLN A 251 -18.24 24.20 -14.99
CA GLN A 251 -18.14 25.63 -14.67
C GLN A 251 -19.03 25.98 -13.49
#